data_AF-A0A6A4VVG8-F1
#
_entry.id   AF-A0A6A4VVG8-F1
#
_cell.length_a   1.000
_cell.length_b   1.000
_cell.length_c   1.000
_cell.angle_alpha   90.00
_cell.angle_beta   90.00
_cell.angle_gamma   90.00
#
_symmetry.space_group_name_H-M   'P 1'
#
loop_
_entity.id
_entity.type
_entity.pdbx_description
1 polymer ?
#
loop_
_entity_poly.entity_id
_entity_poly.type
_entity_poly.pdbx_seq_one_letter_code
_entity_poly.pdbx_strand_id
1 'polypeptide(L)'
;MKTSASLLLLLCAAAAANNYGFKPNNQYEYRFVAKVMTGIPEISSQYSGMGLRATLLVQAPAANVLQFKLRDTEMAELRNKQPVTEVKQLLEQPFIVKLQNGKIVDLIVGGNEPENMVNIKKAIVQRWQMTMDKEIVSEFPTGKFFEDVKQPLYFEAEEQSIGGLCLTGYTVTPILEPQTQLETIKTFGVNVMGDWSWTEQSVP
;
A
#
# COMPACT_ATOMS: atom_id res chain seq x y z
N MET A 1 -58.31 -0.54 28.84
CA MET A 1 -56.92 -0.75 29.29
C MET A 1 -56.21 -1.45 28.13
N LYS A 2 -55.59 -0.75 27.17
CA LYS A 2 -54.29 -0.06 27.23
C LYS A 2 -53.19 -0.91 27.86
N THR A 3 -52.53 -1.72 27.05
CA THR A 3 -51.07 -1.93 27.11
C THR A 3 -50.55 -2.20 25.69
N SER A 4 -49.86 -1.21 25.15
CA SER A 4 -49.20 -1.22 23.86
C SER A 4 -48.13 -2.31 23.80
N ALA A 5 -48.24 -3.19 22.81
CA ALA A 5 -47.11 -3.98 22.35
C ALA A 5 -46.21 -3.07 21.50
N SER A 6 -45.34 -2.32 22.17
CA SER A 6 -44.24 -1.61 21.51
C SER A 6 -43.26 -2.65 20.98
N LEU A 7 -43.45 -3.01 19.71
CA LEU A 7 -42.57 -3.86 18.93
C LEU A 7 -41.18 -3.19 18.89
N LEU A 8 -40.24 -3.78 19.61
CA LEU A 8 -38.84 -3.38 19.65
C LEU A 8 -38.24 -3.62 18.25
N LEU A 9 -38.31 -2.60 17.38
CA LEU A 9 -37.55 -2.54 16.14
C LEU A 9 -36.07 -2.44 16.50
N LEU A 10 -35.43 -3.59 16.69
CA LEU A 10 -33.98 -3.75 16.56
C LEU A 10 -33.63 -3.45 15.09
N LEU A 11 -33.49 -2.16 14.78
CA LEU A 11 -32.70 -1.68 13.66
C LEU A 11 -31.27 -2.17 13.90
N CYS A 12 -30.96 -3.37 13.41
CA CYS A 12 -29.60 -3.68 13.01
C CYS A 12 -29.26 -2.71 11.88
N ALA A 13 -28.80 -1.50 12.25
CA ALA A 13 -27.99 -0.71 11.37
C ALA A 13 -26.79 -1.60 11.05
N ALA A 14 -26.82 -2.24 9.88
CA ALA A 14 -25.62 -2.76 9.28
C ALA A 14 -24.73 -1.54 9.08
N ALA A 15 -23.90 -1.23 10.07
CA ALA A 15 -22.83 -0.28 9.92
C ALA A 15 -22.07 -0.78 8.68
N ALA A 16 -22.12 0.01 7.61
CA ALA A 16 -21.29 -0.25 6.45
C ALA A 16 -19.85 -0.24 6.97
N ALA A 17 -19.30 -1.43 7.20
CA ALA A 17 -17.93 -1.56 7.65
C ALA A 17 -17.08 -1.00 6.51
N ASN A 18 -16.47 0.16 6.76
CA ASN A 18 -15.52 0.75 5.84
C ASN A 18 -14.30 -0.17 5.82
N ASN A 19 -14.24 -0.99 4.78
CA ASN A 19 -13.25 -2.05 4.69
C ASN A 19 -11.96 -1.57 4.01
N TYR A 20 -11.86 -0.31 3.56
CA TYR A 20 -10.67 0.30 2.93
C TYR A 20 -9.94 -0.61 1.92
N GLY A 21 -10.69 -1.39 1.14
CA GLY A 21 -10.15 -2.37 0.17
C GLY A 21 -9.91 -3.78 0.71
N PHE A 22 -9.99 -4.00 2.02
CA PHE A 22 -9.78 -5.26 2.72
C PHE A 22 -11.06 -5.79 3.39
N LYS A 23 -11.72 -6.75 2.75
CA LYS A 23 -12.84 -7.49 3.36
C LYS A 23 -12.37 -8.25 4.62
N PRO A 24 -13.09 -8.14 5.75
CA PRO A 24 -12.78 -8.87 6.97
C PRO A 24 -12.74 -10.38 6.77
N ASN A 25 -11.95 -11.07 7.59
CA ASN A 25 -11.74 -12.52 7.57
C ASN A 25 -11.13 -13.08 6.27
N ASN A 26 -10.56 -12.21 5.43
CA ASN A 26 -9.80 -12.64 4.26
C ASN A 26 -8.31 -12.42 4.45
N GLN A 27 -7.54 -13.24 3.73
CA GLN A 27 -6.11 -13.08 3.53
C GLN A 27 -5.84 -12.68 2.08
N TYR A 28 -4.98 -11.72 1.91
CA TYR A 28 -4.49 -11.23 0.63
C TYR A 28 -3.01 -11.56 0.54
N GLU A 29 -2.59 -12.12 -0.59
CA GLU A 29 -1.21 -12.46 -0.86
C GLU A 29 -0.68 -11.57 -1.97
N TYR A 30 0.39 -10.85 -1.68
CA TYR A 30 1.02 -9.92 -2.59
C TYR A 30 2.47 -10.29 -2.82
N ARG A 31 2.90 -9.93 -4.02
CA ARG A 31 4.27 -9.99 -4.48
C ARG A 31 4.96 -8.68 -4.12
N PHE A 32 5.85 -8.68 -3.12
CA PHE A 32 6.49 -7.46 -2.65
C PHE A 32 7.92 -7.35 -3.18
N VAL A 33 8.24 -6.22 -3.80
CA VAL A 33 9.57 -5.89 -4.31
C VAL A 33 9.88 -4.44 -3.98
N ALA A 34 11.02 -4.21 -3.33
CA ALA A 34 11.59 -2.89 -3.16
C ALA A 34 13.05 -2.89 -3.63
N LYS A 35 13.48 -1.79 -4.24
CA LYS A 35 14.87 -1.57 -4.64
C LYS A 35 15.26 -0.14 -4.29
N VAL A 36 16.45 0.04 -3.77
CA VAL A 36 17.08 1.35 -3.61
C VAL A 36 18.40 1.31 -4.37
N MET A 37 18.61 2.31 -5.22
CA MET A 37 19.77 2.41 -6.09
C MET A 37 20.38 3.81 -5.96
N THR A 38 21.70 3.87 -6.00
CA THR A 38 22.48 5.09 -6.07
C THR A 38 23.49 4.96 -7.20
N GLY A 39 23.70 6.05 -7.94
CA GLY A 39 24.62 6.11 -9.08
C GLY A 39 24.60 7.51 -9.68
N ILE A 40 25.44 7.71 -10.70
CA ILE A 40 25.49 8.97 -11.46
C ILE A 40 25.03 8.64 -12.89
N PRO A 41 23.74 8.85 -13.19
CA PRO A 41 23.14 8.42 -14.46
C PRO A 41 23.88 8.95 -15.70
N GLU A 42 24.45 10.14 -15.63
CA GLU A 42 25.08 10.84 -16.76
C GLU A 42 26.49 10.35 -17.07
N ILE A 43 27.15 9.66 -16.13
CA ILE A 43 28.57 9.29 -16.26
C ILE A 43 28.74 7.81 -16.64
N SER A 44 27.97 6.91 -16.03
CA SER A 44 28.05 5.48 -16.35
C SER A 44 26.83 4.71 -15.84
N SER A 45 26.56 3.54 -16.42
CA SER A 45 25.53 2.62 -15.94
C SER A 45 25.95 1.83 -14.68
N GLN A 46 26.86 2.37 -13.87
CA GLN A 46 27.30 1.75 -12.63
C GLN A 46 26.42 2.24 -11.48
N TYR A 47 25.67 1.32 -10.90
CA TYR A 47 24.83 1.59 -9.75
C TYR A 47 25.22 0.68 -8.58
N SER A 48 25.14 1.21 -7.38
CA SER A 48 25.16 0.42 -6.15
C SER A 48 23.76 0.44 -5.56
N GLY A 49 23.33 -0.66 -4.99
CA GLY A 49 21.98 -0.70 -4.47
C GLY A 49 21.65 -1.97 -3.72
N MET A 50 20.51 -1.94 -3.06
CA MET A 50 19.95 -3.05 -2.30
C MET A 50 18.56 -3.35 -2.82
N GLY A 51 18.18 -4.62 -2.79
CA GLY A 51 16.81 -5.05 -3.05
C GLY A 51 16.25 -5.89 -1.92
N LEU A 52 14.95 -5.84 -1.79
CA LEU A 52 14.14 -6.65 -0.90
C LEU A 52 13.04 -7.31 -1.73
N ARG A 53 12.92 -8.63 -1.64
CA ARG A 53 11.86 -9.43 -2.24
C ARG A 53 11.22 -10.29 -1.17
N ALA A 54 9.90 -10.39 -1.21
CA ALA A 54 9.15 -11.24 -0.30
C ALA A 54 7.76 -11.52 -0.85
N THR A 55 7.12 -12.54 -0.28
CA THR A 55 5.66 -12.66 -0.29
C THR A 55 5.11 -11.87 0.89
N LEU A 56 4.23 -10.92 0.64
CA LEU A 56 3.53 -10.17 1.68
C LEU A 56 2.12 -10.75 1.87
N LEU A 57 1.85 -11.19 3.09
CA LEU A 57 0.53 -11.64 3.54
C LEU A 57 -0.14 -10.52 4.32
N VAL A 58 -1.35 -10.15 3.92
CA VAL A 58 -2.19 -9.17 4.63
C VAL A 58 -3.49 -9.84 5.04
N GLN A 59 -3.76 -9.89 6.34
CA GLN A 59 -4.99 -10.44 6.90
C GLN A 59 -5.81 -9.31 7.51
N ALA A 60 -7.13 -9.35 7.36
CA ALA A 60 -8.04 -8.39 7.96
C ALA A 60 -8.86 -9.06 9.08
N PRO A 61 -8.28 -9.27 10.29
CA PRO A 61 -8.95 -9.98 11.39
C PRO A 61 -10.17 -9.24 11.94
N ALA A 62 -10.24 -7.92 11.78
CA ALA A 62 -11.37 -7.10 12.20
C ALA A 62 -11.53 -5.90 11.27
N ALA A 63 -12.65 -5.19 11.39
CA ALA A 63 -12.82 -3.90 10.72
C ALA A 63 -11.69 -2.95 11.18
N ASN A 64 -11.05 -2.29 10.22
CA ASN A 64 -9.97 -1.31 10.43
C ASN A 64 -8.68 -1.86 11.09
N VAL A 65 -8.53 -3.18 11.22
CA VAL A 65 -7.31 -3.81 11.74
C VAL A 65 -6.76 -4.72 10.67
N LEU A 66 -5.51 -4.50 10.29
CA LEU A 66 -4.77 -5.33 9.36
C LEU A 66 -3.57 -5.96 10.06
N GLN A 67 -3.31 -7.21 9.76
CA GLN A 67 -2.10 -7.92 10.18
C GLN A 67 -1.27 -8.23 8.93
N PHE A 68 -0.03 -7.78 8.94
CA PHE A 68 0.92 -7.97 7.87
C PHE A 68 1.97 -9.00 8.29
N LYS A 69 2.45 -9.78 7.33
CA LYS A 69 3.56 -10.71 7.51
C LYS A 69 4.32 -10.89 6.20
N LEU A 70 5.65 -10.74 6.25
CA LEU A 70 6.51 -11.15 5.15
C LEU A 70 6.84 -12.65 5.27
N ARG A 71 6.97 -13.30 4.12
CA ARG A 71 7.41 -14.69 3.97
C ARG A 71 8.39 -14.77 2.80
N ASP A 72 9.31 -15.73 2.85
CA ASP A 72 10.28 -15.98 1.79
C ASP A 72 11.11 -14.72 1.49
N THR A 73 11.52 -14.03 2.57
CA THR A 73 12.19 -12.74 2.45
C THR A 73 13.63 -12.92 2.02
N GLU A 74 14.00 -12.21 0.96
CA GLU A 74 15.35 -12.11 0.42
C GLU A 74 15.75 -10.63 0.37
N MET A 75 16.80 -10.28 1.12
CA MET A 75 17.40 -8.96 1.06
C MET A 75 18.85 -9.12 0.61
N ALA A 76 19.24 -8.46 -0.47
CA ALA A 76 20.57 -8.61 -1.04
C ALA A 76 21.05 -7.32 -1.70
N GLU A 77 22.38 -7.17 -1.77
CA GLU A 77 22.99 -6.18 -2.65
C GLU A 77 22.69 -6.54 -4.11
N LEU A 78 22.28 -5.57 -4.92
CA LEU A 78 21.87 -5.82 -6.31
C LEU A 78 23.00 -6.44 -7.15
N ARG A 79 24.25 -6.04 -6.86
CA ARG A 79 25.44 -6.48 -7.59
C ARG A 79 25.98 -7.82 -7.10
N ASN A 80 26.22 -7.93 -5.79
CA ASN A 80 26.84 -9.12 -5.20
C ASN A 80 25.85 -10.24 -4.87
N LYS A 81 24.53 -9.96 -4.89
CA LYS A 81 23.41 -10.90 -4.66
C LYS A 81 23.53 -11.78 -3.40
N GLN A 82 24.42 -11.44 -2.48
CA GLN A 82 24.58 -12.18 -1.23
C GLN A 82 23.42 -11.81 -0.29
N PRO A 83 22.63 -12.80 0.17
CA PRO A 83 21.49 -12.54 1.04
C PRO A 83 21.97 -12.17 2.45
N VAL A 84 21.45 -11.07 2.98
CA VAL A 84 21.67 -10.65 4.36
C VAL A 84 20.72 -11.45 5.26
N THR A 85 21.24 -12.51 5.86
CA THR A 85 20.41 -13.52 6.56
C THR A 85 19.94 -13.04 7.94
N GLU A 86 20.72 -12.18 8.59
CA GLU A 86 20.48 -11.70 9.97
C GLU A 86 19.19 -10.87 10.11
N VAL A 87 18.82 -10.13 9.06
CA VAL A 87 17.62 -9.27 9.03
C VAL A 87 16.34 -10.04 8.68
N LYS A 88 16.45 -11.22 8.09
CA LYS A 88 15.30 -12.00 7.62
C LYS A 88 14.31 -12.29 8.75
N GLN A 89 14.80 -12.75 9.89
CA GLN A 89 13.95 -13.15 11.00
C GLN A 89 13.11 -11.98 11.54
N LEU A 90 13.69 -10.78 11.63
CA LEU A 90 13.01 -9.58 12.12
C LEU A 90 11.99 -9.05 11.12
N LEU A 91 12.30 -9.09 9.82
CA LEU A 91 11.39 -8.68 8.76
C LEU A 91 10.18 -9.61 8.63
N GLU A 92 10.36 -10.91 8.86
CA GLU A 92 9.28 -11.92 8.79
C GLU A 92 8.41 -11.98 10.05
N GLN A 93 8.76 -11.24 11.12
CA GLN A 93 7.88 -11.08 12.27
C GLN A 93 6.61 -10.31 11.88
N PRO A 94 5.41 -10.84 12.22
CA PRO A 94 4.17 -10.18 11.89
C PRO A 94 4.01 -8.86 12.64
N PHE A 95 3.29 -7.92 12.04
CA PHE A 95 3.01 -6.60 12.61
C PHE A 95 1.57 -6.20 12.32
N ILE A 96 0.99 -5.37 13.20
CA ILE A 96 -0.41 -4.95 13.13
C ILE A 96 -0.48 -3.48 12.74
N VAL A 97 -1.42 -3.15 11.87
CA VAL A 97 -1.74 -1.79 11.46
C VAL A 97 -3.19 -1.50 11.83
N LYS A 98 -3.41 -0.38 12.50
CA LYS A 98 -4.76 0.15 12.72
C LYS A 98 -5.04 1.27 11.74
N LEU A 99 -6.23 1.24 11.16
CA LEU A 99 -6.72 2.22 10.23
C LEU A 99 -7.81 3.08 10.88
N GLN A 100 -7.91 4.33 10.45
CA GLN A 100 -9.04 5.19 10.73
C GLN A 100 -9.29 6.07 9.51
N ASN A 101 -10.49 6.02 8.94
CA ASN A 101 -10.83 6.80 7.75
C ASN A 101 -9.85 6.58 6.57
N GLY A 102 -9.34 5.35 6.43
CA GLY A 102 -8.38 4.98 5.38
C GLY A 102 -6.94 5.40 5.65
N LYS A 103 -6.69 6.08 6.78
CA LYS A 103 -5.37 6.53 7.23
C LYS A 103 -4.77 5.57 8.24
N ILE A 104 -3.47 5.42 8.22
CA ILE A 104 -2.73 4.61 9.20
C ILE A 104 -2.57 5.43 10.46
N VAL A 105 -3.10 4.94 11.58
CA VAL A 105 -3.03 5.63 12.88
C VAL A 105 -2.08 4.95 13.86
N ASP A 106 -1.80 3.67 13.68
CA ASP A 106 -0.97 2.88 14.59
C ASP A 106 -0.26 1.75 13.85
N LEU A 107 1.00 1.50 14.22
CA LEU A 107 1.82 0.38 13.75
C LEU A 107 2.40 -0.32 14.98
N ILE A 108 1.93 -1.54 15.24
CA ILE A 108 2.34 -2.36 16.37
C ILE A 108 3.30 -3.43 15.88
N VAL A 109 4.53 -3.40 16.39
CA VAL A 109 5.64 -4.29 16.06
C VAL A 109 6.11 -5.07 17.30
N GLY A 110 7.03 -6.02 17.12
CA GLY A 110 7.66 -6.72 18.24
C GLY A 110 8.43 -5.77 19.16
N GLY A 111 8.39 -6.03 20.48
CA GLY A 111 8.94 -5.10 21.49
C GLY A 111 10.46 -4.88 21.45
N ASN A 112 11.22 -5.76 20.78
CA ASN A 112 12.69 -5.68 20.67
C ASN A 112 13.16 -5.46 19.22
N GLU A 113 12.30 -4.92 18.34
CA GLU A 113 12.70 -4.65 16.97
C GLU A 113 13.56 -3.37 16.87
N PRO A 114 14.72 -3.43 16.19
CA PRO A 114 15.55 -2.24 15.97
C PRO A 114 14.87 -1.26 15.02
N GLU A 115 15.17 0.03 15.19
CA GLU A 115 14.48 1.13 14.50
C GLU A 115 14.51 1.00 12.97
N ASN A 116 15.61 0.51 12.40
CA ASN A 116 15.72 0.28 10.96
C ASN A 116 14.70 -0.75 10.44
N MET A 117 14.39 -1.80 11.21
CA MET A 117 13.36 -2.80 10.85
C MET A 117 11.96 -2.20 10.96
N VAL A 118 11.71 -1.42 12.02
CA VAL A 118 10.45 -0.68 12.18
C VAL A 118 10.23 0.28 11.01
N ASN A 119 11.27 0.99 10.57
CA ASN A 119 11.18 1.92 9.44
C ASN A 119 10.93 1.22 8.11
N ILE A 120 11.49 0.02 7.88
CA ILE A 120 11.14 -0.80 6.72
C ILE A 120 9.65 -1.20 6.78
N LYS A 121 9.15 -1.63 7.93
CA LYS A 121 7.72 -1.98 8.11
C LYS A 121 6.81 -0.77 7.88
N LYS A 122 7.19 0.42 8.39
CA LYS A 122 6.49 1.69 8.09
C LYS A 122 6.42 1.97 6.59
N ALA A 123 7.54 1.82 5.88
CA ALA A 123 7.60 2.04 4.44
C ALA A 123 6.72 1.05 3.66
N ILE A 124 6.65 -0.22 4.10
CA ILE A 124 5.75 -1.22 3.53
C ILE A 124 4.30 -0.76 3.71
N VAL A 125 3.86 -0.52 4.95
CA VAL A 125 2.44 -0.24 5.22
C VAL A 125 1.95 1.04 4.58
N GLN A 126 2.83 2.04 4.45
CA GLN A 126 2.48 3.31 3.84
C GLN A 126 1.97 3.14 2.39
N ARG A 127 2.37 2.08 1.67
CA ARG A 127 1.85 1.84 0.32
C ARG A 127 0.33 1.67 0.26
N TRP A 128 -0.31 1.34 1.37
CA TRP A 128 -1.76 1.15 1.48
C TRP A 128 -2.52 2.36 2.05
N GLN A 129 -1.81 3.41 2.47
CA GLN A 129 -2.47 4.66 2.81
C GLN A 129 -2.82 5.39 1.51
N MET A 130 -4.10 5.71 1.34
CA MET A 130 -4.60 6.46 0.20
C MET A 130 -5.75 7.33 0.66
N THR A 131 -5.61 8.64 0.50
CA THR A 131 -6.67 9.59 0.85
C THR A 131 -7.71 9.63 -0.26
N MET A 132 -8.89 9.07 -0.02
CA MET A 132 -10.05 9.11 -0.94
C MET A 132 -11.29 9.71 -0.25
N ASP A 133 -11.04 10.61 0.69
CA ASP A 133 -12.06 11.31 1.47
C ASP A 133 -12.93 12.15 0.54
N LYS A 134 -14.26 12.00 0.62
CA LYS A 134 -15.18 12.62 -0.35
C LYS A 134 -15.23 14.12 -0.17
N GLU A 135 -15.13 14.59 1.06
CA GLU A 135 -15.12 15.99 1.43
C GLU A 135 -13.91 16.67 0.79
N ILE A 136 -12.71 16.10 0.98
CA ILE A 136 -11.47 16.59 0.35
C ILE A 136 -11.58 16.57 -1.18
N VAL A 137 -12.02 15.45 -1.76
CA VAL A 137 -12.15 15.31 -3.22
C VAL A 137 -13.15 16.32 -3.81
N SER A 138 -14.23 16.64 -3.08
CA SER A 138 -15.29 17.53 -3.54
C SER A 138 -14.88 19.01 -3.60
N GLU A 139 -13.80 19.40 -2.93
CA GLU A 139 -13.26 20.76 -3.00
C GLU A 139 -12.65 21.08 -4.37
N PHE A 140 -12.32 20.06 -5.17
CA PHE A 140 -11.67 20.22 -6.46
C PHE A 140 -12.69 20.20 -7.61
N PRO A 141 -12.56 21.08 -8.63
CA PRO A 141 -13.49 21.12 -9.77
C PRO A 141 -13.61 19.81 -10.56
N THR A 142 -12.54 19.02 -10.57
CA THR A 142 -12.43 17.68 -11.19
C THR A 142 -13.00 16.57 -10.29
N GLY A 143 -13.38 16.87 -9.04
CA GLY A 143 -13.99 16.03 -7.99
C GLY A 143 -15.25 15.25 -8.37
N LYS A 144 -15.79 15.48 -9.57
CA LYS A 144 -17.09 15.00 -10.05
C LYS A 144 -17.10 13.54 -10.51
N PHE A 145 -16.29 12.66 -9.89
CA PHE A 145 -16.26 11.21 -10.17
C PHE A 145 -17.65 10.55 -10.22
N PHE A 146 -18.63 11.15 -9.52
CA PHE A 146 -20.01 10.67 -9.44
C PHE A 146 -20.91 11.09 -10.62
N GLU A 147 -20.45 11.97 -11.52
CA GLU A 147 -21.27 12.50 -12.62
C GLU A 147 -20.83 12.00 -14.01
N ASP A 148 -19.53 11.86 -14.29
CA ASP A 148 -19.04 11.42 -15.62
C ASP A 148 -17.83 10.47 -15.52
N VAL A 149 -17.99 9.23 -16.01
CA VAL A 149 -17.10 8.07 -15.77
C VAL A 149 -15.81 8.12 -16.59
N LYS A 150 -15.59 9.16 -17.41
CA LYS A 150 -14.52 9.20 -18.41
C LYS A 150 -13.39 10.19 -18.14
N GLN A 151 -13.50 11.05 -17.14
CA GLN A 151 -12.48 12.09 -16.89
C GLN A 151 -11.56 11.70 -15.73
N PRO A 152 -10.23 11.91 -15.85
CA PRO A 152 -9.31 11.82 -14.73
C PRO A 152 -9.69 12.82 -13.64
N LEU A 153 -9.73 12.36 -12.40
CA LEU A 153 -9.84 13.21 -11.22
C LEU A 153 -8.47 13.62 -10.77
N TYR A 154 -8.31 14.89 -10.42
CA TYR A 154 -7.13 15.41 -9.75
C TYR A 154 -7.52 16.08 -8.44
N PHE A 155 -6.82 15.79 -7.35
CA PHE A 155 -6.96 16.51 -6.09
C PHE A 155 -5.66 16.45 -5.30
N GLU A 156 -5.53 17.32 -4.32
CA GLU A 156 -4.40 17.36 -3.39
C GLU A 156 -4.89 17.18 -1.96
N ALA A 157 -4.10 16.52 -1.14
CA ALA A 157 -4.39 16.33 0.28
C ALA A 157 -3.10 16.41 1.09
N GLU A 158 -3.16 17.04 2.26
CA GLU A 158 -2.10 16.90 3.25
C GLU A 158 -2.12 15.49 3.85
N GLU A 159 -0.99 14.80 3.74
CA GLU A 159 -0.86 13.41 4.17
C GLU A 159 0.39 13.19 5.01
N GLN A 160 0.24 12.48 6.12
CA GLN A 160 1.35 12.05 6.97
C GLN A 160 2.05 10.85 6.34
N SER A 161 3.35 10.98 6.11
CA SER A 161 4.21 9.95 5.51
C SER A 161 5.44 9.61 6.36
N ILE A 162 6.23 8.63 5.90
CA ILE A 162 7.57 8.37 6.41
C ILE A 162 8.49 9.59 6.28
N GLY A 163 8.22 10.49 5.33
CA GLY A 163 8.95 11.75 5.14
C GLY A 163 8.40 12.92 5.96
N GLY A 164 7.33 12.71 6.75
CA GLY A 164 6.62 13.77 7.46
C GLY A 164 5.30 14.15 6.80
N LEU A 165 4.76 15.30 7.18
CA LEU A 165 3.54 15.86 6.60
C LEU A 165 3.87 16.47 5.23
N CYS A 166 3.22 15.99 4.17
CA CYS A 166 3.48 16.43 2.80
C CYS A 166 2.16 16.67 2.05
N LEU A 167 2.15 17.69 1.18
CA LEU A 167 1.09 17.87 0.20
C LEU A 167 1.23 16.79 -0.88
N THR A 168 0.22 15.92 -0.99
CA THR A 168 0.21 14.77 -1.91
C THR A 168 -0.82 14.98 -2.99
N GLY A 169 -0.38 15.00 -4.25
CA GLY A 169 -1.25 15.07 -5.42
C GLY A 169 -1.71 13.68 -5.87
N TYR A 170 -3.00 13.54 -6.13
CA TYR A 170 -3.65 12.32 -6.59
C TYR A 170 -4.23 12.54 -7.99
N THR A 171 -3.93 11.63 -8.91
CA THR A 171 -4.61 11.52 -10.20
C THR A 171 -5.29 10.17 -10.29
N VAL A 172 -6.62 10.14 -10.26
CA VAL A 172 -7.41 8.92 -10.32
C VAL A 172 -8.01 8.80 -11.71
N THR A 173 -7.59 7.78 -12.46
CA THR A 173 -8.10 7.49 -13.79
C THR A 173 -9.00 6.26 -13.75
N PRO A 174 -10.11 6.25 -14.51
CA PRO A 174 -10.89 5.04 -14.72
C PRO A 174 -10.02 3.93 -15.27
N ILE A 175 -10.23 2.71 -14.77
CA ILE A 175 -9.58 1.51 -15.31
C ILE A 175 -10.08 1.34 -16.75
N LEU A 176 -9.20 1.61 -17.73
CA LEU A 176 -9.43 1.34 -19.15
C LEU A 176 -9.51 -0.19 -19.38
N GLU A 177 -9.95 -0.64 -20.55
CA GLU A 177 -9.92 -2.07 -20.87
C GLU A 177 -8.52 -2.66 -20.65
N PRO A 178 -8.38 -3.95 -20.25
CA PRO A 178 -7.11 -4.55 -19.84
C PRO A 178 -5.95 -4.33 -20.83
N GLN A 179 -6.23 -4.26 -22.14
CA GLN A 179 -5.24 -3.97 -23.16
C GLN A 179 -4.69 -2.54 -23.04
N THR A 180 -5.56 -1.55 -22.86
CA THR A 180 -5.18 -0.14 -22.71
C THR A 180 -4.47 0.11 -21.38
N GLN A 181 -4.77 -0.66 -20.33
CA GLN A 181 -3.99 -0.63 -19.09
C GLN A 181 -2.57 -1.12 -19.29
N LEU A 182 -2.38 -2.23 -20.00
CA LEU A 182 -1.04 -2.76 -20.30
C LEU A 182 -0.23 -1.78 -21.15
N GLU A 183 -0.85 -1.10 -22.11
CA GLU A 183 -0.21 -0.03 -22.89
C GLU A 183 0.16 1.17 -22.01
N THR A 184 -0.75 1.60 -21.14
CA THR A 184 -0.50 2.71 -20.20
C THR A 184 0.63 2.36 -19.22
N ILE A 185 0.65 1.16 -18.65
CA ILE A 185 1.72 0.71 -17.74
C ILE A 185 3.07 0.62 -18.49
N LYS A 186 3.06 0.17 -19.75
CA LYS A 186 4.25 0.19 -20.62
C LYS A 186 4.76 1.61 -20.88
N THR A 187 3.88 2.62 -20.98
CA THR A 187 4.33 4.03 -21.14
C THR A 187 5.08 4.56 -19.92
N PHE A 188 4.85 4.00 -18.72
CA PHE A 188 5.64 4.32 -17.53
C PHE A 188 6.97 3.54 -17.43
N GLY A 189 7.35 2.77 -18.47
CA GLY A 189 8.55 1.94 -18.46
C GLY A 189 8.48 0.74 -17.51
N VAL A 190 7.29 0.41 -16.98
CA VAL A 190 7.11 -0.67 -16.01
C VAL A 190 6.83 -1.98 -16.74
N ASN A 191 7.76 -2.92 -16.71
CA ASN A 191 7.54 -4.27 -17.25
C ASN A 191 6.84 -5.17 -16.22
N VAL A 192 5.52 -5.31 -16.33
CA VAL A 192 4.68 -6.09 -15.40
C VAL A 192 4.94 -7.61 -15.50
N MET A 193 5.41 -8.06 -16.67
CA MET A 193 5.56 -9.49 -17.04
C MET A 193 7.02 -9.95 -17.12
N GLY A 194 7.99 -9.09 -16.77
CA GLY A 194 9.40 -9.42 -16.83
C GLY A 194 9.77 -10.54 -15.87
N ASP A 195 10.54 -11.52 -16.35
CA ASP A 195 11.13 -12.54 -15.51
C ASP A 195 11.92 -11.90 -14.36
N TRP A 196 11.76 -12.53 -13.20
CA TRP A 196 12.24 -12.16 -11.88
C TRP A 196 13.77 -12.15 -11.72
N SER A 197 14.51 -11.64 -12.69
CA SER A 197 15.96 -11.58 -12.60
C SER A 197 16.39 -10.39 -11.73
N TRP A 198 17.34 -10.62 -10.83
CA TRP A 198 18.12 -9.56 -10.18
C TRP A 198 19.05 -8.95 -11.23
N THR A 199 18.50 -8.18 -12.16
CA THR A 199 19.28 -7.50 -13.19
C THR A 199 19.14 -5.99 -13.01
N GLU A 200 20.28 -5.30 -13.13
CA GLU A 200 20.39 -3.84 -13.15
C GLU A 200 19.61 -3.23 -14.33
N GLN A 201 19.24 -4.03 -15.33
CA GLN A 201 18.55 -3.60 -16.55
C GLN A 201 17.04 -3.32 -16.38
N SER A 202 16.48 -3.48 -15.19
CA SER A 202 15.06 -3.15 -14.94
C SER A 202 14.83 -1.70 -14.51
N VAL A 203 15.78 -0.80 -14.78
CA VAL A 203 15.64 0.64 -14.52
C VAL A 203 15.05 1.27 -15.78
N PRO A 204 13.90 1.98 -15.70
CA PRO A 204 13.39 2.76 -16.82
C PRO A 204 14.36 3.87 -17.22
#